data_AF-A0A6S6S8Q8-F1
#
_entry.id   AF-A0A6S6S8Q8-F1
#
_cell.length_a   1.000
_cell.length_b   1.000
_cell.length_c   1.000
_cell.angle_alpha   90.00
_cell.angle_beta   90.00
_cell.angle_gamma   90.00
#
_symmetry.space_group_name_H-M   'P 1'
#
loop_
_entity.id
_entity.type
_entity.pdbx_description
1 polymer ?
#
loop_
_entity_poly.entity_id
_entity_poly.type
_entity_poly.pdbx_seq_one_letter_code
_entity_poly.pdbx_strand_id
1 'polypeptide(L)'
;MTALLGLDPVMRDSGTFRGKQKISKHGGQQLRNILYLPTLCTIQHNDRIKTFYKRLTSRAKTKKLAVIAAMRKLILLAFSLFKSEEPYQPLFAKI
;
A
#
# COMPACT_ATOMS: atom_id res chain seq x y z
N MET A 1 11.44 -2.24 -4.42
CA MET A 1 10.45 -3.23 -3.95
C MET A 1 9.03 -3.05 -4.52
N THR A 2 8.44 -1.85 -4.52
CA THR A 2 7.01 -1.69 -4.92
C THR A 2 6.71 -2.06 -6.38
N ALA A 3 7.65 -1.84 -7.29
CA ALA A 3 7.56 -2.25 -8.70
C ALA A 3 7.64 -3.77 -8.89
N LEU A 4 8.52 -4.45 -8.14
CA LEU A 4 8.64 -5.92 -8.15
C LEU A 4 7.33 -6.61 -7.73
N LEU A 5 6.61 -6.00 -6.78
CA LEU A 5 5.32 -6.49 -6.28
C LEU A 5 4.14 -6.05 -7.17
N GLY A 6 4.37 -5.14 -8.13
CA GLY A 6 3.34 -4.60 -9.01
C GLY A 6 2.28 -3.76 -8.27
N LEU A 7 2.71 -3.02 -7.24
CA LEU A 7 1.86 -2.10 -6.46
C LEU A 7 2.04 -0.64 -6.86
N ASP A 8 2.89 -0.39 -7.85
CA ASP A 8 3.11 0.90 -8.48
C ASP A 8 1.98 1.23 -9.48
N PRO A 9 1.47 2.48 -9.47
CA PRO A 9 0.55 2.94 -10.50
C PRO A 9 1.31 3.15 -11.81
N VAL A 10 0.84 2.52 -12.87
CA VAL A 10 1.34 2.70 -14.23
C VAL A 10 0.44 3.70 -14.95
N MET A 11 1.07 4.75 -15.50
CA MET A 11 0.43 5.67 -16.44
C MET A 11 0.51 5.06 -17.84
N ARG A 12 -0.61 5.06 -18.56
CA ARG A 12 -0.69 4.65 -19.96
C ARG A 12 -1.15 5.83 -20.76
N ASP A 13 -0.21 6.71 -21.04
CA ASP A 13 -0.43 7.89 -21.86
C ASP A 13 0.29 7.69 -23.20
N SER A 14 -0.42 7.89 -24.30
CA SER A 14 0.16 8.09 -25.63
C SER A 14 -0.24 9.49 -26.09
N GLY A 15 0.51 10.12 -27.00
CA GLY A 15 0.44 11.57 -27.26
C GLY A 15 -0.93 12.26 -27.16
N THR A 16 -2.00 11.62 -27.66
CA THR A 16 -3.39 12.11 -27.60
C THR A 16 -4.30 11.42 -26.58
N PHE A 17 -3.89 10.30 -25.98
CA PHE A 17 -4.70 9.50 -25.06
C PHE A 17 -4.14 9.55 -23.64
N ARG A 18 -4.98 9.96 -22.67
CA ARG A 18 -4.71 9.80 -21.24
C ARG A 18 -5.47 8.62 -20.66
N GLY A 19 -4.76 7.56 -20.33
CA GLY A 19 -5.34 6.33 -19.80
C GLY A 19 -5.66 6.41 -18.31
N LYS A 20 -6.59 5.57 -17.86
CA LYS A 20 -6.82 5.39 -16.40
C LYS A 20 -5.58 4.76 -15.77
N GLN A 21 -5.08 5.39 -14.70
CA GLN A 21 -3.99 4.83 -13.89
C GLN A 21 -4.41 3.51 -13.25
N LYS A 22 -3.63 2.45 -13.50
CA LYS A 22 -3.86 1.11 -12.95
C LYS A 22 -2.56 0.58 -12.35
N ILE A 23 -2.66 -0.36 -11.41
CA ILE A 23 -1.47 -1.05 -10.92
C ILE A 23 -0.78 -1.86 -12.03
N SER A 24 0.54 -1.98 -11.94
CA SER A 24 1.32 -2.81 -12.85
C SER A 24 0.91 -4.28 -12.78
N LYS A 25 0.75 -4.91 -13.95
CA LYS A 25 0.56 -6.37 -14.05
C LYS A 25 1.87 -7.15 -14.13
N HIS A 26 3.00 -6.46 -14.30
CA HIS A 26 4.32 -7.09 -14.47
C HIS A 26 4.91 -7.63 -13.16
N GLY A 27 4.39 -7.21 -11.99
CA GLY A 27 4.83 -7.76 -10.70
C GLY A 27 4.13 -9.06 -10.31
N GLY A 28 4.66 -9.76 -9.30
CA GLY A 28 4.18 -11.07 -8.86
C GLY A 28 2.72 -11.07 -8.36
N GLN A 29 1.82 -11.75 -9.08
CA GLN A 29 0.41 -11.87 -8.70
C GLN A 29 0.22 -12.61 -7.36
N GLN A 30 0.99 -13.67 -7.13
CA GLN A 30 0.95 -14.43 -5.88
C GLN A 30 1.32 -13.55 -4.68
N LEU A 31 2.34 -12.69 -4.82
CA LEU A 31 2.75 -11.78 -3.76
C LEU A 31 1.65 -10.78 -3.40
N ARG A 32 0.91 -10.27 -4.40
CA ARG A 32 -0.25 -9.40 -4.14
C ARG A 32 -1.35 -10.14 -3.37
N ASN A 33 -1.62 -11.40 -3.71
CA ASN A 33 -2.62 -12.21 -3.00
C ASN A 33 -2.22 -12.44 -1.55
N ILE A 34 -0.96 -12.82 -1.31
CA ILE A 34 -0.41 -13.04 0.03
C ILE A 34 -0.48 -11.77 0.87
N LEU A 35 -0.16 -10.61 0.28
CA LEU A 35 -0.15 -9.32 0.99
C LEU A 35 -1.54 -8.76 1.27
N TYR A 36 -2.57 -9.23 0.58
CA TYR A 36 -3.93 -8.68 0.71
C TYR A 36 -4.49 -8.92 2.11
N LEU A 37 -4.43 -10.16 2.60
CA LEU A 37 -4.97 -10.53 3.91
C LEU A 37 -4.23 -9.86 5.10
N PRO A 38 -2.88 -9.87 5.18
CA PRO A 38 -2.13 -9.13 6.20
C PRO A 38 -2.45 -7.64 6.20
N THR A 39 -2.70 -7.05 5.03
CA THR A 39 -3.08 -5.64 4.94
C THR A 39 -4.45 -5.38 5.56
N LEU A 40 -5.43 -6.27 5.36
CA LEU A 40 -6.74 -6.14 6.01
C LEU A 40 -6.65 -6.24 7.53
N CYS A 41 -5.83 -7.17 8.05
CA CYS A 41 -5.55 -7.24 9.49
C CYS A 41 -4.87 -5.96 9.99
N THR A 42 -3.88 -5.46 9.25
CA THR A 42 -3.16 -4.24 9.62
C THR A 42 -4.07 -3.00 9.61
N ILE A 43 -5.03 -2.90 8.68
CA ILE A 43 -6.02 -1.81 8.68
C ILE A 43 -6.90 -1.85 9.94
N GLN A 44 -7.16 -3.03 10.51
CA GLN A 44 -7.98 -3.18 11.71
C GLN A 44 -7.20 -2.86 12.99
N HIS A 45 -5.97 -3.38 13.11
CA HIS A 45 -5.19 -3.34 14.35
C HIS A 45 -4.17 -2.19 14.43
N ASN A 46 -3.80 -1.57 13.32
CA ASN A 46 -2.76 -0.52 13.29
C ASN A 46 -3.35 0.84 12.94
N ASP A 47 -3.41 1.74 13.93
CA ASP A 47 -4.03 3.05 13.77
C ASP A 47 -3.37 3.94 12.71
N ARG A 48 -2.07 3.80 12.45
CA ARG A 48 -1.38 4.56 11.40
C ARG A 48 -1.87 4.18 10.01
N ILE A 49 -2.02 2.89 9.76
CA ILE A 49 -2.51 2.35 8.47
C ILE A 49 -4.03 2.53 8.37
N LYS A 50 -4.77 2.36 9.46
CA LYS A 50 -6.20 2.63 9.56
C LYS A 50 -6.54 4.06 9.23
N THR A 51 -5.82 5.03 9.82
CA THR A 51 -6.01 6.46 9.54
C THR A 51 -5.68 6.79 8.09
N PHE A 52 -4.62 6.20 7.55
CA PHE A 52 -4.29 6.34 6.13
C PHE A 52 -5.40 5.79 5.22
N TYR A 53 -5.90 4.58 5.51
CA TYR A 53 -6.99 3.95 4.78
C TYR A 53 -8.28 4.80 4.83
N LYS A 54 -8.70 5.21 6.03
CA LYS A 54 -9.87 6.08 6.24
C LYS A 54 -9.78 7.39 5.47
N ARG A 55 -8.60 8.04 5.47
CA ARG A 55 -8.33 9.26 4.71
C ARG A 55 -8.43 9.05 3.19
N LEU A 56 -8.10 7.87 2.69
CA LEU A 56 -8.23 7.56 1.27
C LEU A 56 -9.69 7.27 0.89
N THR A 57 -10.42 6.54 1.73
CA THR A 57 -11.84 6.24 1.50
C THR A 57 -12.71 7.49 1.63
N SER A 58 -12.36 8.44 2.52
CA SER A 58 -13.10 9.71 2.65
C SER A 58 -12.96 10.62 1.42
N ARG A 59 -11.87 10.49 0.65
CA ARG A 59 -11.65 11.20 -0.62
C ARG A 59 -12.36 10.55 -1.81
N ALA A 60 -13.46 9.83 -1.57
CA ALA A 60 -14.25 9.10 -2.56
C ALA A 60 -13.44 8.09 -3.42
N LYS A 61 -12.27 7.63 -2.95
CA LYS A 61 -11.53 6.56 -3.65
C LYS A 61 -12.20 5.22 -3.41
N THR A 62 -12.16 4.35 -4.42
CA THR A 62 -12.70 2.99 -4.28
C THR A 62 -11.99 2.25 -3.14
N LYS A 63 -12.75 1.48 -2.35
CA LYS A 63 -12.20 0.70 -1.21
C LYS A 63 -11.02 -0.16 -1.63
N LYS A 64 -11.12 -0.80 -2.81
CA LYS A 64 -10.04 -1.60 -3.41
C LYS A 64 -8.76 -0.80 -3.64
N LEU A 65 -8.85 0.43 -4.15
CA LEU A 65 -7.69 1.31 -4.34
C LEU A 65 -7.06 1.68 -3.01
N ALA A 66 -7.89 1.99 -2.00
CA ALA A 66 -7.42 2.29 -0.65
C ALA A 66 -6.66 1.10 -0.02
N VAL A 67 -7.13 -0.14 -0.22
CA VAL A 67 -6.42 -1.35 0.23
C VAL A 67 -5.08 -1.50 -0.49
N ILE A 68 -5.03 -1.36 -1.81
CA ILE A 68 -3.78 -1.45 -2.59
C ILE A 68 -2.76 -0.39 -2.14
N ALA A 69 -3.22 0.83 -1.88
CA ALA A 69 -2.37 1.89 -1.35
C ALA A 69 -1.87 1.58 0.07
N ALA A 70 -2.70 0.95 0.91
CA ALA A 70 -2.30 0.47 2.23
C ALA A 70 -1.27 -0.67 2.14
N MET A 71 -1.42 -1.62 1.21
CA MET A 71 -0.44 -2.69 0.95
C MET A 71 0.93 -2.08 0.64
N ARG A 72 0.99 -1.08 -0.25
CA ARG A 72 2.22 -0.36 -0.57
C ARG A 72 2.86 0.27 0.66
N LYS A 73 2.06 0.89 1.54
CA LYS A 73 2.55 1.53 2.76
C LYS A 73 3.06 0.51 3.78
N LEU A 74 2.41 -0.64 3.90
CA LEU A 74 2.81 -1.74 4.77
C LEU A 74 4.18 -2.31 4.37
N ILE A 75 4.40 -2.56 3.08
CA ILE A 75 5.69 -3.09 2.60
C ILE A 75 6.82 -2.09 2.81
N LEU A 76 6.57 -0.81 2.55
CA LEU A 76 7.57 0.23 2.80
C LEU A 76 7.93 0.31 4.27
N LEU A 77 6.95 0.17 5.17
CA LEU A 77 7.19 0.09 6.61
C LEU A 77 8.01 -1.14 6.98
N ALA A 78 7.62 -2.33 6.50
CA ALA A 78 8.35 -3.58 6.77
C ALA A 78 9.80 -3.52 6.27
N PHE A 79 10.02 -2.99 5.07
CA PHE A 79 11.36 -2.80 4.51
C PHE A 79 12.18 -1.77 5.29
N SER A 80 11.55 -0.68 5.75
CA SER A 80 12.20 0.31 6.59
C SER A 80 12.72 -0.32 7.88
N LEU A 81 11.86 -1.09 8.59
CA LEU A 81 12.24 -1.78 9.83
C LEU A 81 13.34 -2.81 9.60
N PHE A 82 13.23 -3.58 8.52
CA PHE A 82 14.26 -4.55 8.14
C PHE A 82 15.61 -3.87 7.89
N LYS A 83 15.62 -2.69 7.27
CA LYS A 83 16.85 -1.95 6.98
C LYS A 83 17.44 -1.25 8.20
N SER A 84 16.61 -0.73 9.10
CA SER A 84 17.08 -0.04 10.30
C SER A 84 17.38 -0.98 11.47
N GLU A 85 17.05 -2.27 11.36
CA GLU A 85 17.16 -3.27 12.45
C GLU A 85 16.45 -2.84 13.75
N GLU A 86 15.51 -1.90 13.63
CA GLU A 86 14.77 -1.36 14.75
C GLU A 86 13.42 -2.06 14.92
N PRO A 87 12.98 -2.31 16.16
CA PRO A 87 11.67 -2.86 16.40
C PRO A 87 10.58 -1.88 15.94
N TYR A 88 9.46 -2.42 15.46
CA TYR A 88 8.31 -1.60 15.09
C TYR A 88 7.81 -0.81 16.31
N GLN A 89 7.86 0.51 16.21
CA GLN A 89 7.27 1.40 17.21
C GLN A 89 5.89 1.88 16.73
N PRO A 90 4.78 1.36 17.31
CA PRO A 90 3.47 1.98 17.14
C PRO A 90 3.53 3.33 17.85
N LEU A 91 3.29 4.41 17.10
CA LEU A 91 3.49 5.77 17.60
C LEU A 91 2.38 6.17 18.59
N PHE A 92 2.51 5.71 19.84
CA PHE A 92 2.05 6.26 21.12
C PHE A 92 2.87 5.61 22.27
N ALA A 93 4.19 5.64 22.15
CA ALA A 93 5.11 5.32 23.25
C ALA A 93 6.31 6.26 23.19
N LYS A 94 6.05 7.55 23.40
CA LYS A 94 6.97 8.54 23.98
C LYS A 94 6.16 9.80 24.29
N ILE A 95 6.38 10.26 25.53
CA ILE A 95 5.74 11.32 26.31
C ILE A 95 5.64 12.64 25.53
#